data_AF-A0A412MCM8-F1
#
_entry.id   AF-A0A412MCM8-F1
#
_cell.length_a   1.000
_cell.length_b   1.000
_cell.length_c   1.000
_cell.angle_alpha   90.00
_cell.angle_beta   90.00
_cell.angle_gamma   90.00
#
_symmetry.space_group_name_H-M   'P 1'
#
loop_
_entity.id
_entity.type
_entity.pdbx_description
1 polymer ?
#
loop_
_entity_poly.entity_id
_entity_poly.type
_entity_poly.pdbx_seq_one_letter_code
_entity_poly.pdbx_strand_id
1 'polypeptide(L)'
;MKLQLLEKKDLVEPEIDIRYSSMTQPLNRIVQYIRQQEYLIQGIFEKKLYQIPLNEVLYFETVDKKTFMYTQHKIFECIYL
;
A
#
# COMPACT_ATOMS: atom_id res chain seq x y z
N MET A 1 18.95 -6.37 -13.50
CA MET A 1 17.83 -7.09 -12.82
C MET A 1 17.27 -8.10 -13.81
N LYS A 2 17.09 -9.36 -13.42
CA LYS A 2 16.40 -10.38 -14.22
C LYS A 2 15.11 -10.73 -13.49
N LEU A 3 13.97 -10.60 -14.15
CA LEU A 3 12.67 -10.95 -13.60
C LEU A 3 12.25 -12.34 -14.11
N GLN A 4 11.78 -13.19 -13.21
CA GLN A 4 11.23 -14.51 -13.54
C GLN A 4 9.85 -14.60 -12.91
N LEU A 5 8.84 -14.94 -13.71
CA LEU A 5 7.48 -15.21 -13.26
C LEU A 5 7.25 -16.71 -13.34
N LEU A 6 6.78 -17.30 -12.25
CA LEU A 6 6.48 -18.72 -12.15
C LEU A 6 5.05 -18.87 -11.67
N GLU A 7 4.17 -19.33 -12.55
CA GLU A 7 2.78 -19.63 -12.20
C GLU A 7 2.71 -21.04 -11.62
N LYS A 8 2.10 -21.18 -10.44
CA LYS A 8 1.82 -22.47 -9.78
C LYS A 8 0.32 -22.55 -9.53
N LYS A 9 -0.36 -23.51 -10.15
CA LYS A 9 -1.83 -23.62 -10.10
C LYS A 9 -2.37 -24.05 -8.72
N ASP A 10 -1.53 -24.71 -7.93
CA ASP A 10 -1.89 -25.24 -6.61
C ASP A 10 -1.47 -24.32 -5.45
N LEU A 11 -1.10 -23.07 -5.77
CA LEU A 11 -0.69 -22.09 -4.77
C LEU A 11 -1.93 -21.55 -4.05
N VAL A 12 -1.95 -21.68 -2.71
CA VAL A 12 -3.08 -21.19 -1.88
C VAL A 12 -3.05 -19.66 -1.74
N GLU A 13 -1.85 -19.09 -1.66
CA GLU A 13 -1.63 -17.64 -1.55
C GLU A 13 -0.42 -17.23 -2.40
N PRO A 14 -0.41 -16.03 -3.00
CA PRO A 14 0.75 -15.53 -3.76
C PRO A 14 2.03 -15.48 -2.92
N GLU A 15 3.15 -16.00 -3.47
CA GLU A 15 4.48 -15.89 -2.88
C GLU A 15 5.40 -15.01 -3.74
N ILE A 16 6.33 -14.28 -3.12
CA ILE A 16 7.32 -13.46 -3.83
C ILE A 16 8.73 -13.84 -3.34
N ASP A 17 9.51 -14.47 -4.23
CA ASP A 17 10.92 -14.81 -3.99
C ASP A 17 11.88 -13.78 -4.60
N ILE A 18 12.63 -13.08 -3.75
CA ILE A 18 13.62 -12.07 -4.18
C ILE A 18 15.03 -12.56 -3.84
N ARG A 19 15.80 -12.94 -4.87
CA ARG A 19 17.19 -13.41 -4.75
C ARG A 19 18.19 -12.31 -5.12
N TYR A 20 19.08 -11.94 -4.19
CA TYR A 20 20.07 -10.87 -4.38
C TYR A 20 21.37 -11.20 -3.63
N SER A 21 22.50 -10.66 -4.11
CA SER A 21 23.82 -10.84 -3.46
C SER A 21 24.07 -9.83 -2.34
N SER A 22 23.58 -8.60 -2.49
CA SER A 22 23.61 -7.55 -1.46
C SER A 22 22.39 -6.62 -1.60
N MET A 23 21.93 -6.06 -0.47
CA MET A 23 20.79 -5.14 -0.49
C MET A 23 21.21 -3.81 -1.08
N THR A 24 20.70 -3.49 -2.26
CA THR A 24 20.94 -2.20 -2.93
C THR A 24 19.78 -1.25 -2.65
N GLN A 25 20.04 0.07 -2.71
CA GLN A 25 18.98 1.06 -2.51
C GLN A 25 17.81 0.90 -3.50
N PRO A 26 18.03 0.62 -4.80
CA PRO A 26 16.93 0.33 -5.73
C PRO A 26 16.12 -0.91 -5.34
N LEU A 27 16.77 -1.98 -4.90
CA LEU A 27 16.09 -3.21 -4.47
C LEU A 27 15.24 -2.96 -3.21
N ASN A 28 15.75 -2.20 -2.25
CA ASN A 28 15.01 -1.85 -1.05
C ASN A 28 13.73 -1.07 -1.41
N ARG A 29 13.78 -0.13 -2.38
CA ARG A 29 12.57 0.59 -2.84
C ARG A 29 11.50 -0.36 -3.39
N ILE A 30 11.89 -1.39 -4.13
CA ILE A 30 10.97 -2.40 -4.67
C ILE A 30 10.32 -3.18 -3.51
N VAL A 31 11.11 -3.62 -2.53
CA VAL A 31 10.60 -4.35 -1.35
C VAL A 31 9.61 -3.48 -0.56
N GLN A 32 9.93 -2.20 -0.33
CA GLN A 32 9.00 -1.30 0.37
C GLN A 32 7.71 -1.07 -0.42
N TYR A 33 7.80 -0.92 -1.74
CA TYR A 33 6.62 -0.77 -2.59
C TYR A 33 5.70 -1.99 -2.52
N ILE A 34 6.24 -3.20 -2.50
CA ILE A 34 5.47 -4.44 -2.34
C ILE A 34 4.79 -4.47 -0.97
N ARG A 35 5.54 -4.19 0.11
CA ARG A 35 4.98 -4.17 1.48
C ARG A 35 3.88 -3.13 1.67
N GLN A 36 3.96 -2.00 0.98
CA GLN A 36 2.93 -0.96 1.04
C GLN A 36 1.56 -1.42 0.56
N GLN A 37 1.50 -2.42 -0.32
CA GLN A 37 0.25 -3.01 -0.80
C GLN A 37 -0.49 -3.77 0.32
N GLU A 38 0.21 -4.17 1.38
CA GLU A 38 -0.37 -4.87 2.53
C GLU A 38 -0.93 -3.89 3.58
N TYR A 39 -0.55 -2.61 3.52
CA TYR A 39 -0.99 -1.65 4.52
C TYR A 39 -2.38 -1.13 4.20
N LEU A 40 -3.28 -1.31 5.15
CA LEU A 40 -4.61 -0.73 5.15
C LEU A 40 -4.66 0.42 6.16
N ILE A 41 -5.21 1.56 5.75
CA ILE A 41 -5.50 2.70 6.63
C ILE A 41 -7.01 2.87 6.76
N GLN A 42 -7.47 3.22 7.96
CA GLN A 42 -8.89 3.39 8.22
C GLN A 42 -9.33 4.83 7.94
N GLY A 43 -10.41 4.97 7.19
CA GLY A 43 -11.00 6.26 6.86
C GLY A 43 -12.52 6.26 6.92
N ILE A 44 -13.08 7.43 7.17
CA ILE A 44 -14.53 7.67 7.18
C ILE A 44 -14.91 8.38 5.88
N PHE A 45 -15.93 7.83 5.21
CA PHE A 45 -16.61 8.49 4.09
C PHE A 45 -18.12 8.29 4.25
N GLU A 46 -18.91 9.35 4.14
CA GLU A 46 -20.37 9.29 4.34
C GLU A 46 -20.80 8.58 5.64
N LYS A 47 -20.12 8.88 6.75
CA LYS A 47 -20.35 8.27 8.10
C LYS A 47 -20.13 6.75 8.16
N LYS A 48 -19.49 6.15 7.15
CA LYS A 48 -19.11 4.73 7.13
C LYS A 48 -17.60 4.57 7.21
N LEU A 49 -17.17 3.50 7.89
CA LEU A 49 -15.78 3.10 8.01
C LEU A 49 -15.34 2.31 6.77
N TYR A 50 -14.16 2.63 6.25
CA TYR A 50 -13.51 1.92 5.15
C TYR A 50 -12.08 1.56 5.52
N GLN A 51 -11.59 0.44 4.98
CA GLN A 51 -10.17 0.12 4.91
C GLN A 51 -9.67 0.48 3.52
N ILE A 52 -8.76 1.46 3.45
CA ILE A 52 -8.19 1.96 2.20
C ILE A 52 -6.77 1.40 2.07
N PRO A 53 -6.42 0.76 0.95
CA PRO A 53 -5.04 0.41 0.66
C PRO A 53 -4.15 1.66 0.63
N LEU A 54 -3.03 1.64 1.35
CA LEU A 54 -2.16 2.82 1.48
C LEU A 54 -1.65 3.32 0.12
N ASN A 55 -1.43 2.39 -0.82
CA ASN A 55 -1.02 2.69 -2.19
C ASN A 55 -2.10 3.38 -3.05
N GLU A 56 -3.36 3.43 -2.62
CA GLU A 56 -4.41 4.21 -3.27
C GLU A 56 -4.47 5.67 -2.78
N VAL A 57 -3.77 5.99 -1.68
CA VAL A 57 -3.69 7.36 -1.14
C VAL A 57 -2.65 8.16 -1.92
N LEU A 58 -3.09 9.21 -2.60
CA LEU A 58 -2.24 10.12 -3.38
C LEU A 58 -1.48 11.09 -2.47
N TYR A 59 -2.17 11.66 -1.47
CA TYR A 59 -1.57 12.51 -0.45
C TYR A 59 -2.48 12.62 0.78
N PHE A 60 -1.87 13.11 1.88
CA PHE A 60 -2.56 13.44 3.12
C PHE A 60 -2.62 14.96 3.27
N GLU A 61 -3.74 15.48 3.78
CA GLU A 61 -3.90 16.89 4.13
C GLU A 61 -4.45 16.99 5.55
N THR A 62 -3.94 17.93 6.36
CA THR A 62 -4.49 18.18 7.70
C THR A 62 -5.04 19.60 7.77
N VAL A 63 -6.32 19.73 8.10
CA VAL A 63 -7.02 21.00 8.28
C VAL A 63 -7.81 20.94 9.59
N ASP A 64 -7.65 21.95 10.45
CA ASP A 64 -8.35 22.03 11.73
C ASP A 64 -8.28 20.73 12.58
N LYS A 65 -7.07 20.18 12.72
CA LYS A 65 -6.77 18.94 13.47
C LYS A 65 -7.44 17.67 12.91
N LYS A 66 -7.99 17.74 11.71
CA LYS A 66 -8.51 16.58 10.98
C LYS A 66 -7.62 16.27 9.80
N THR A 67 -7.26 15.00 9.67
CA THR A 67 -6.44 14.52 8.56
C THR A 67 -7.33 13.87 7.51
N PHE A 68 -7.11 14.18 6.25
CA PHE A 68 -7.84 13.69 5.10
C PHE A 68 -6.91 12.92 4.15
N MET A 69 -7.43 11.84 3.59
CA MET A 69 -6.75 10.98 2.63
C MET A 69 -7.39 11.18 1.26
N TYR A 70 -6.62 11.71 0.32
CA TYR A 70 -7.06 11.92 -1.04
C TYR A 70 -6.71 10.71 -1.89
N THR A 71 -7.73 10.04 -2.43
CA THR A 71 -7.58 9.00 -3.44
C THR A 71 -8.02 9.55 -4.80
N GLN A 72 -7.88 8.77 -5.87
CA GLN A 72 -8.33 9.18 -7.19
C GLN A 72 -9.85 9.48 -7.26
N HIS A 73 -10.66 8.82 -6.42
CA HIS A 73 -12.12 8.86 -6.54
C HIS A 73 -12.83 9.46 -5.33
N LYS A 74 -12.20 9.44 -4.14
CA LYS A 74 -12.82 9.80 -2.87
C LYS A 74 -11.83 10.47 -1.93
N ILE A 75 -12.39 11.26 -1.01
CA ILE A 75 -11.66 11.87 0.10
C ILE A 75 -12.19 11.24 1.38
N PHE A 76 -11.32 10.68 2.19
CA PHE A 76 -11.68 10.04 3.46
C PHE A 76 -11.13 10.86 4.63
N GLU A 77 -11.90 11.02 5.70
CA GLU A 77 -11.37 11.52 6.97
C GLU A 77 -10.61 10.38 7.66
N CYS A 78 -9.32 10.55 7.89
CA CYS A 78 -8.46 9.55 8.54
C CYS A 78 -8.80 9.44 10.03
N ILE A 79 -8.83 8.21 10.53
CA ILE A 79 -9.14 7.94 11.96
C ILE A 79 -7.89 8.01 12.83
N TYR A 80 -6.71 7.78 12.25
CA TYR A 80 -5.46 7.65 12.99
C TYR A 80 -4.38 8.51 12.34
N LEU A 81 -4.24 9.77 12.78
CA LEU A 81 -3.04 10.61 12.68
C LEU A 81 -3.20 11.87 13.54
#